data_AF-A0A9X1S6F7-F1
#
_entry.id   AF-A0A9X1S6F7-F1
#
_cell.length_a   1.000
_cell.length_b   1.000
_cell.length_c   1.000
_cell.angle_alpha   90.00
_cell.angle_beta   90.00
_cell.angle_gamma   90.00
#
_symmetry.space_group_name_H-M   'P 1'
#
loop_
_entity.id
_entity.type
_entity.pdbx_description
1 polymer ?
#
loop_
_entity_poly.entity_id
_entity_poly.type
_entity_poly.pdbx_seq_one_letter_code
_entity_poly.pdbx_strand_id
1 'polypeptide(L)'
;MTSEKSQSMKPATAAKKLGIYLPAAPQEFQDGPISRAQFDELQANPPEWLVELRRNGPHPRPVVAQKLNISISGLTRSGITDALTTAEITALLAAPPAWLVEERASFAAVREEAKRVKEAEAKKARKAEQAAQHANKQA
;
A
#
# COMPACT_ATOMS: atom_id res chain seq x y z
N MET A 1 -15.89 34.21 3.47
CA MET A 1 -15.89 33.06 2.54
C MET A 1 -14.45 32.65 2.35
N THR A 2 -14.02 31.59 3.03
CA THR A 2 -12.64 31.12 3.00
C THR A 2 -12.31 30.61 1.60
N SER A 3 -11.31 31.21 0.99
CA SER A 3 -10.71 30.77 -0.27
C SER A 3 -10.41 29.26 -0.16
N GLU A 4 -11.23 28.45 -0.83
CA GLU A 4 -10.95 27.05 -1.12
C GLU A 4 -9.64 27.05 -1.92
N LYS A 5 -8.49 27.01 -1.23
CA LYS A 5 -7.21 26.72 -1.86
C LYS A 5 -7.38 25.35 -2.48
N SER A 6 -7.72 25.32 -3.77
CA SER A 6 -7.80 24.10 -4.56
C SER A 6 -6.49 23.35 -4.35
N GLN A 7 -6.52 22.34 -3.48
CA GLN A 7 -5.33 21.57 -3.09
C GLN A 7 -5.03 20.67 -4.29
N SER A 8 -4.32 21.21 -5.27
CA SER A 8 -3.76 20.44 -6.35
C SER A 8 -2.53 19.69 -5.85
N MET A 9 -2.40 18.44 -6.26
CA MET A 9 -1.24 17.62 -5.96
C MET A 9 -0.49 17.28 -7.25
N LYS A 10 0.82 17.11 -7.11
CA LYS A 10 1.67 16.66 -8.21
C LYS A 10 1.19 15.30 -8.73
N PRO A 11 1.25 15.03 -10.04
CA PRO A 11 0.93 13.73 -10.63
C PRO A 11 1.62 12.55 -9.95
N ALA A 12 2.88 12.70 -9.56
CA ALA A 12 3.60 11.68 -8.79
C ALA A 12 2.93 11.33 -7.45
N THR A 13 2.39 12.33 -6.75
CA THR A 13 1.65 12.12 -5.50
C THR A 13 0.30 11.46 -5.77
N ALA A 14 -0.41 11.88 -6.82
CA ALA A 14 -1.67 11.26 -7.22
C ALA A 14 -1.47 9.79 -7.64
N ALA A 15 -0.47 9.50 -8.48
CA ALA A 15 -0.10 8.14 -8.88
C ALA A 15 0.23 7.25 -7.68
N LYS A 16 1.03 7.76 -6.74
CA LYS A 16 1.38 7.03 -5.51
C LYS A 16 0.14 6.68 -4.69
N LYS A 17 -0.83 7.59 -4.57
CA LYS A 17 -2.10 7.34 -3.87
C LYS A 17 -3.02 6.40 -4.63
N LEU A 18 -3.04 6.47 -5.97
CA LEU A 18 -3.82 5.57 -6.83
C LEU A 18 -3.21 4.17 -6.96
N GLY A 19 -1.96 3.99 -6.52
CA GLY A 19 -1.22 2.73 -6.60
C GLY A 19 -0.74 2.39 -8.02
N ILE A 20 -0.46 3.38 -8.86
CA ILE A 20 -0.03 3.19 -10.25
C ILE A 20 1.39 3.67 -10.50
N TYR A 21 2.02 3.13 -11.53
CA TYR A 21 3.32 3.58 -12.01
C TYR A 21 3.15 4.80 -12.94
N LEU A 22 3.57 5.97 -12.46
CA LEU A 22 3.37 7.25 -13.17
C LEU A 22 3.85 7.23 -14.63
N PRO A 23 5.04 6.70 -14.97
CA PRO A 23 5.53 6.71 -16.36
C PRO A 23 4.67 5.89 -17.34
N ALA A 24 3.81 5.00 -16.84
CA ALA A 24 2.88 4.22 -17.67
C ALA A 24 1.49 4.87 -17.78
N ALA A 25 1.23 5.97 -17.08
CA ALA A 25 -0.03 6.71 -17.19
C ALA A 25 -0.05 7.57 -18.48
N PRO A 26 -1.24 7.95 -19.01
CA PRO A 26 -1.34 8.86 -20.14
C PRO A 26 -0.65 10.21 -19.88
N GLN A 27 -0.13 10.85 -20.93
CA GLN A 27 0.59 12.13 -20.84
C GLN A 27 -0.25 13.23 -20.17
N GLU A 28 -1.56 13.24 -20.42
CA GLU A 28 -2.53 14.15 -19.80
C GLU A 28 -2.52 14.07 -18.26
N PHE A 29 -2.33 12.86 -17.72
CA PHE A 29 -2.21 12.64 -16.28
C PHE A 29 -0.79 12.98 -15.77
N GLN A 30 0.25 12.80 -16.59
CA GLN A 30 1.64 13.07 -16.21
C GLN A 30 1.98 14.57 -16.13
N ASP A 31 1.42 15.38 -17.05
CA ASP A 31 1.77 16.79 -17.19
C ASP A 31 0.87 17.72 -16.37
N GLY A 32 -0.38 17.32 -16.13
CA GLY A 32 -1.39 18.17 -15.50
C GLY A 32 -1.40 18.08 -13.97
N PRO A 33 -1.41 19.20 -13.22
CA PRO A 33 -1.67 19.15 -11.78
C PRO A 33 -3.06 18.54 -11.51
N ILE A 34 -3.13 17.58 -10.57
CA ILE A 34 -4.37 16.87 -10.25
C ILE A 34 -5.03 17.55 -9.05
N SER A 35 -6.20 18.16 -9.24
CA SER A 35 -7.01 18.69 -8.13
C SER A 35 -7.54 17.55 -7.25
N ARG A 36 -7.89 17.87 -5.99
CA ARG A 36 -8.53 16.89 -5.11
C ARG A 36 -9.82 16.32 -5.72
N ALA A 37 -10.65 17.16 -6.33
CA ALA A 37 -11.88 16.74 -7.00
C ALA A 37 -11.61 15.75 -8.14
N GLN A 38 -10.63 16.03 -9.01
CA GLN A 38 -10.23 15.10 -10.08
C GLN A 38 -9.69 13.77 -9.52
N PHE A 39 -8.89 13.82 -8.44
CA PHE A 39 -8.39 12.62 -7.80
C PHE A 39 -9.52 11.77 -7.20
N ASP A 40 -10.52 12.40 -6.59
CA ASP A 40 -11.69 11.71 -6.04
C ASP A 40 -12.56 11.11 -7.17
N GLU A 41 -12.72 11.83 -8.29
CA GLU A 41 -13.39 11.33 -9.50
C GLU A 41 -12.68 10.10 -10.09
N LEU A 42 -11.35 10.13 -10.22
CA LEU A 42 -10.55 8.99 -10.70
C LEU A 42 -10.67 7.75 -9.79
N GLN A 43 -10.97 7.94 -8.51
CA GLN A 43 -11.23 6.84 -7.59
C GLN A 43 -12.66 6.33 -7.68
N ALA A 44 -13.64 7.23 -7.80
CA ALA A 44 -15.05 6.88 -7.88
C ALA A 44 -15.41 6.23 -9.21
N ASN A 45 -14.94 6.82 -10.31
CA ASN A 45 -15.18 6.41 -11.69
C ASN A 45 -13.85 6.18 -12.40
N PRO A 46 -13.14 5.08 -12.09
CA PRO A 46 -11.84 4.82 -12.67
C PRO A 46 -11.97 4.59 -14.19
N PRO A 47 -11.27 5.36 -15.04
CA PRO A 47 -11.27 5.16 -16.48
C PRO A 47 -10.58 3.84 -16.86
N GLU A 48 -10.84 3.36 -18.08
CA GLU A 48 -10.35 2.06 -18.54
C GLU A 48 -8.82 1.91 -18.44
N TRP A 49 -8.06 2.94 -18.85
CA TRP A 49 -6.60 2.94 -18.72
C TRP A 49 -6.13 2.76 -17.27
N LEU A 50 -6.85 3.32 -16.29
CA LEU A 50 -6.50 3.22 -14.89
C LEU A 50 -6.79 1.81 -14.35
N VAL A 51 -7.92 1.22 -14.78
CA VAL A 51 -8.28 -0.16 -14.46
C VAL A 51 -7.24 -1.12 -15.05
N GLU A 52 -6.86 -0.92 -16.30
CA GLU A 52 -5.88 -1.75 -16.98
C GLU A 52 -4.50 -1.66 -16.34
N LEU A 53 -4.02 -0.46 -15.99
CA LEU A 53 -2.75 -0.29 -15.29
C LEU A 53 -2.75 -0.99 -13.93
N ARG A 54 -3.86 -0.92 -13.18
CA ARG A 54 -3.99 -1.63 -11.90
C ARG A 54 -4.06 -3.15 -12.05
N ARG A 55 -4.59 -3.63 -13.17
CA ARG A 55 -4.76 -5.08 -13.42
C ARG A 55 -3.49 -5.71 -13.99
N ASN A 56 -2.89 -5.09 -15.00
CA ASN A 56 -1.85 -5.67 -15.84
C ASN A 56 -0.56 -4.86 -15.87
N GLY A 57 -0.68 -3.54 -15.70
CA GLY A 57 0.41 -2.60 -15.91
C GLY A 57 1.59 -2.81 -14.98
N PRO A 58 2.71 -2.12 -15.27
CA PRO A 58 3.84 -2.07 -14.36
C PRO A 58 3.37 -1.53 -13.01
N HIS A 59 3.51 -2.34 -11.98
CA HIS A 59 3.10 -2.01 -10.62
C HIS A 59 4.22 -1.25 -9.92
N PRO A 60 3.92 -0.17 -9.17
CA PRO A 60 4.93 0.49 -8.38
C PRO A 60 5.43 -0.46 -7.27
N ARG A 61 6.67 -0.25 -6.81
CA ARG A 61 7.35 -1.11 -5.81
C ARG A 61 6.49 -1.50 -4.59
N PRO A 62 5.68 -0.61 -3.98
CA PRO A 62 4.81 -1.00 -2.87
C PRO A 62 3.77 -2.06 -3.25
N VAL A 63 3.20 -1.95 -4.46
CA VAL A 63 2.20 -2.89 -4.99
C VAL A 63 2.87 -4.21 -5.38
N VAL A 64 4.07 -4.16 -5.95
CA VAL A 64 4.88 -5.37 -6.22
C VAL A 64 5.16 -6.14 -4.93
N ALA A 65 5.68 -5.47 -3.91
CA ALA A 65 5.97 -6.09 -2.61
C ALA A 65 4.71 -6.70 -1.97
N GLN A 66 3.58 -6.00 -2.04
CA GLN A 66 2.29 -6.51 -1.58
C GLN A 66 1.86 -7.77 -2.34
N LYS A 67 1.95 -7.77 -3.67
CA LYS A 67 1.57 -8.93 -4.51
C LYS A 67 2.48 -10.14 -4.29
N LEU A 68 3.77 -9.92 -4.02
CA LEU A 68 4.74 -10.98 -3.68
C LEU A 68 4.65 -11.42 -2.21
N ASN A 69 3.83 -10.75 -1.39
CA ASN A 69 3.71 -10.97 0.05
C ASN A 69 5.07 -10.90 0.79
N ILE A 70 5.84 -9.85 0.50
CA ILE A 70 7.11 -9.53 1.15
C ILE A 70 7.13 -8.06 1.59
N SER A 71 8.14 -7.67 2.36
CA SER A 71 8.37 -6.26 2.69
C SER A 71 9.01 -5.51 1.51
N ILE A 72 8.81 -4.18 1.44
CA ILE A 72 9.50 -3.32 0.45
C ILE A 72 11.03 -3.44 0.61
N SER A 73 11.51 -3.60 1.85
CA SER A 73 12.92 -3.82 2.14
C SER A 73 13.41 -5.17 1.62
N GLY A 74 12.60 -6.22 1.71
CA GLY A 74 12.88 -7.53 1.10
C GLY A 74 12.99 -7.46 -0.41
N LEU A 75 12.07 -6.72 -1.06
CA LEU A 75 12.15 -6.45 -2.49
C LEU A 75 13.43 -5.68 -2.88
N THR A 76 13.90 -4.79 -2.00
CA THR A 76 15.14 -4.03 -2.24
C THR A 76 16.37 -4.94 -2.11
N ARG A 77 16.37 -5.88 -1.15
CA ARG A 77 17.46 -6.85 -0.96
C ARG A 77 17.59 -7.84 -2.12
N SER A 78 16.50 -8.16 -2.81
CA SER A 78 16.54 -9.01 -4.00
C SER A 78 17.06 -8.30 -5.26
N GLY A 79 17.38 -7.00 -5.17
CA GLY A 79 17.87 -6.20 -6.29
C GLY A 79 16.77 -5.70 -7.23
N ILE A 80 15.50 -5.97 -6.93
CA ILE A 80 14.37 -5.50 -7.75
C ILE A 80 14.06 -4.04 -7.37
N THR A 81 14.54 -3.11 -8.18
CA THR A 81 14.26 -1.67 -8.02
C THR A 81 13.15 -1.16 -8.92
N ASP A 82 12.86 -1.89 -9.99
CA ASP A 82 11.96 -1.45 -11.05
C ASP A 82 10.50 -1.89 -10.81
N ALA A 83 9.59 -1.28 -11.56
CA ALA A 83 8.19 -1.68 -11.58
C ALA A 83 8.04 -3.01 -12.31
N LEU A 84 7.25 -3.93 -11.74
CA LEU A 84 6.97 -5.23 -12.37
C LEU A 84 5.53 -5.29 -12.83
N THR A 85 5.30 -5.85 -14.00
CA THR A 85 3.97 -6.19 -14.53
C THR A 85 3.35 -7.36 -13.78
N THR A 86 2.04 -7.54 -13.93
CA THR A 86 1.36 -8.73 -13.36
C THR A 86 1.96 -10.03 -13.92
N ALA A 87 2.34 -10.07 -15.18
CA ALA A 87 2.92 -11.26 -15.81
C ALA A 87 4.26 -11.66 -15.16
N GLU A 88 5.16 -10.70 -14.93
CA GLU A 88 6.44 -10.94 -14.28
C GLU A 88 6.27 -11.37 -12.82
N ILE A 89 5.34 -10.75 -12.10
CA ILE A 89 5.00 -11.15 -10.73
C ILE A 89 4.46 -12.59 -10.71
N THR A 90 3.56 -12.93 -11.63
CA THR A 90 3.04 -14.31 -11.75
C THR A 90 4.15 -15.30 -12.08
N ALA A 91 5.10 -14.94 -12.96
CA ALA A 91 6.25 -15.79 -13.26
C ALA A 91 7.12 -16.04 -12.02
N LEU A 92 7.40 -14.99 -11.23
CA LEU A 92 8.11 -15.12 -9.95
C LEU A 92 7.36 -15.99 -8.94
N LEU A 93 6.03 -15.91 -8.90
CA LEU A 93 5.22 -16.73 -8.00
C LEU A 93 5.11 -18.19 -8.46
N ALA A 94 5.14 -18.44 -9.76
CA ALA A 94 5.09 -19.78 -10.33
C ALA A 94 6.40 -20.55 -10.14
N ALA A 95 7.53 -19.85 -10.25
CA ALA A 95 8.86 -20.40 -10.02
C ALA A 95 9.60 -19.56 -8.96
N PRO A 96 9.20 -19.67 -7.67
CA PRO A 96 9.72 -18.83 -6.61
C PRO A 96 11.22 -19.05 -6.41
N PRO A 97 12.06 -18.04 -6.66
CA PRO A 97 13.49 -18.15 -6.38
C PRO A 97 13.74 -18.22 -4.87
N ALA A 98 14.92 -18.72 -4.47
CA ALA A 98 15.27 -18.93 -3.05
C ALA A 98 15.06 -17.66 -2.19
N TRP A 99 15.51 -16.50 -2.68
CA TRP A 99 15.33 -15.23 -1.98
C TRP A 99 13.86 -14.90 -1.72
N LEU A 100 12.94 -15.23 -2.65
CA LEU A 100 11.52 -14.92 -2.48
C LEU A 100 10.90 -15.80 -1.40
N VAL A 101 11.33 -17.06 -1.31
CA VAL A 101 10.88 -17.99 -0.26
C VAL A 101 11.35 -17.51 1.10
N GLU A 102 12.63 -17.15 1.23
CA GLU A 102 13.22 -16.64 2.47
C GLU A 102 12.57 -15.33 2.95
N GLU A 103 12.34 -14.39 2.02
CA GLU A 103 11.71 -13.11 2.32
C GLU A 103 10.25 -13.28 2.73
N ARG A 104 9.50 -14.19 2.11
CA ARG A 104 8.12 -14.50 2.50
C ARG A 104 8.05 -15.13 3.89
N ALA A 105 8.97 -16.05 4.21
CA ALA A 105 9.05 -16.66 5.53
C ALA A 105 9.37 -15.61 6.61
N SER A 106 10.35 -14.76 6.34
CA SER A 106 10.75 -13.66 7.23
C SER A 106 9.60 -12.68 7.45
N PHE A 107 8.90 -12.29 6.38
CA PHE A 107 7.76 -11.37 6.48
C PHE A 107 6.60 -11.99 7.25
N ALA A 108 6.32 -13.28 7.07
CA ALA A 108 5.29 -13.99 7.83
C ALA A 108 5.62 -14.02 9.34
N ALA A 109 6.86 -14.33 9.71
CA ALA A 109 7.30 -14.35 11.10
C ALA A 109 7.14 -12.98 11.78
N VAL A 110 7.53 -11.90 11.10
CA VAL A 110 7.35 -10.52 11.60
C VAL A 110 5.87 -10.17 11.80
N ARG A 111 4.99 -10.61 10.88
CA ARG A 111 3.54 -10.35 11.01
C ARG A 111 2.91 -11.09 12.18
N GLU A 112 3.31 -12.34 12.42
CA GLU A 112 2.82 -13.10 13.58
C GLU A 112 3.29 -12.48 14.90
N GLU A 113 4.55 -12.04 14.97
CA GLU A 113 5.05 -11.34 16.16
C GLU A 113 4.32 -10.01 16.39
N ALA A 114 4.14 -9.21 15.33
CA ALA A 114 3.37 -7.96 15.42
C ALA A 114 1.93 -8.20 15.89
N LYS A 115 1.29 -9.29 15.45
CA LYS A 115 -0.04 -9.69 15.89
C LYS A 115 -0.04 -10.03 17.39
N ARG A 116 0.92 -10.84 17.85
CA ARG A 116 1.08 -11.18 19.27
C ARG A 116 1.25 -9.95 20.16
N VAL A 117 2.12 -9.02 19.76
CA VAL A 117 2.35 -7.78 20.49
C VAL A 117 1.06 -6.97 20.59
N LYS A 118 0.36 -6.77 19.46
CA LYS A 118 -0.91 -6.04 19.41
C LYS A 118 -1.99 -6.67 20.30
N GLU A 119 -2.11 -8.00 20.30
CA GLU A 119 -3.05 -8.72 21.16
C GLU A 119 -2.71 -8.55 22.65
N ALA A 120 -1.42 -8.60 23.00
CA ALA A 120 -0.96 -8.36 24.36
C ALA A 120 -1.25 -6.92 24.82
N GLU A 121 -1.00 -5.93 23.97
CA GLU A 121 -1.31 -4.51 24.24
C GLU A 121 -2.82 -4.30 24.39
N ALA A 122 -3.64 -4.85 23.50
CA ALA A 122 -5.10 -4.77 23.59
C ALA A 122 -5.63 -5.42 24.88
N LYS A 123 -5.06 -6.56 25.30
CA LYS A 123 -5.41 -7.19 26.58
C LYS A 123 -5.04 -6.33 27.78
N LYS A 124 -3.86 -5.71 27.77
CA LYS A 124 -3.43 -4.77 28.82
C LYS A 124 -4.35 -3.55 28.89
N ALA A 125 -4.68 -2.95 27.75
CA ALA A 125 -5.59 -1.80 27.65
C ALA A 125 -6.98 -2.13 28.20
N ARG A 126 -7.58 -3.27 27.78
CA ARG A 126 -8.88 -3.73 28.30
C ARG A 126 -8.86 -3.95 29.82
N LYS A 127 -7.79 -4.54 30.36
CA LYS A 127 -7.66 -4.72 31.82
C LYS A 127 -7.55 -3.39 32.56
N ALA A 128 -6.79 -2.44 32.04
CA ALA A 128 -6.66 -1.11 32.64
C ALA A 128 -7.99 -0.35 32.62
N GLU A 129 -8.73 -0.43 31.51
CA GLU A 129 -10.06 0.17 31.38
C GLU A 129 -11.07 -0.45 32.35
N GLN A 130 -11.09 -1.78 32.47
CA GLN A 130 -11.94 -2.49 33.44
C GLN A 130 -11.62 -2.10 34.89
N ALA A 131 -10.33 -1.98 35.23
CA ALA A 131 -9.91 -1.55 36.56
C ALA A 131 -10.34 -0.11 36.87
N ALA A 132 -10.20 0.80 35.91
CA ALA A 132 -10.63 2.19 36.05
C ALA A 132 -12.17 2.31 36.19
N GLN A 133 -12.94 1.55 35.41
CA GLN A 133 -14.39 1.51 35.51
C GLN A 133 -14.87 0.95 36.85
N HIS A 134 -14.19 -0.08 37.38
CA HIS A 134 -14.51 -0.64 38.68
C HIS A 134 -14.21 0.34 39.82
N ALA A 135 -13.07 1.03 39.78
CA ALA A 135 -12.72 2.06 40.76
C ALA A 135 -13.72 3.23 40.78
N ASN A 136 -14.18 3.68 39.60
CA ASN A 136 -15.14 4.79 39.50
C ASN A 136 -16.57 4.41 39.93
N LYS A 137 -16.93 3.12 39.94
CA LYS A 137 -18.23 2.64 40.46
C LYS A 137 -18.25 2.46 41.98
N GLN A 138 -17.08 2.47 42.62
CA GLN A 138 -16.91 2.25 44.06
C GLN A 138 -16.64 3.54 44.84
N ALA A 139 -16.53 4.68 44.14
CA ALA A 139 -16.44 6.03 44.70
C ALA A 139 -17.81 6.72 44.62
#